data_AF-A0A645HCY4-F1
#
_entry.id   AF-A0A645HCY4-F1
#
_cell.length_a   1.000
_cell.length_b   1.000
_cell.length_c   1.000
_cell.angle_alpha   90.00
_cell.angle_beta   90.00
_cell.angle_gamma   90.00
#
_symmetry.space_group_name_H-M   'P 1'
#
loop_
_entity.id
_entity.type
_entity.pdbx_description
1 polymer ?
#
loop_
_entity_poly.entity_id
_entity_poly.type
_entity_poly.pdbx_seq_one_letter_code
_entity_poly.pdbx_strand_id
1 'polypeptide(L)'
;MDDHHSAEDIGIALGEALKAALGDKRGIRRYGSLLLPMDEALVLCALDLSGRATLRYRASIPSQKIGTFDTELIQEFFLALSRSAGITLHIQQLDGENSHHIAEAMFKAFGRALKEAVSIDPDAADEIPSTKGVL
;
A
#
# COMPACT_ATOMS: atom_id res chain seq x y z
N MET A 1 18.60 7.63 18.73
CA MET A 1 17.73 6.67 18.02
C MET A 1 17.07 7.44 16.91
N ASP A 2 17.09 6.88 15.71
CA ASP A 2 16.46 7.43 14.51
C ASP A 2 15.04 6.83 14.39
N ASP A 3 14.08 7.56 13.82
CA ASP A 3 12.71 7.14 13.58
C ASP A 3 12.63 5.99 12.57
N HIS A 4 13.72 5.71 11.84
CA HIS A 4 13.84 4.65 10.85
C HIS A 4 13.36 3.28 11.35
N HIS A 5 13.93 2.76 12.46
CA HIS A 5 13.55 1.44 12.97
C HIS A 5 12.06 1.38 13.36
N SER A 6 11.53 2.47 13.92
CA SER A 6 10.11 2.51 14.30
C SER A 6 9.21 2.46 13.08
N ALA A 7 9.52 3.24 12.04
CA ALA A 7 8.74 3.23 10.80
C ALA A 7 8.80 1.87 10.08
N GLU A 8 9.98 1.26 10.01
CA GLU A 8 10.19 -0.07 9.42
C GLU A 8 9.43 -1.15 10.21
N ASP A 9 9.61 -1.23 11.52
CA ASP A 9 8.98 -2.24 12.38
C ASP A 9 7.45 -2.15 12.35
N ILE A 10 6.89 -0.94 12.31
CA ILE A 10 5.44 -0.74 12.14
C ILE A 10 4.99 -1.26 10.77
N GLY A 11 5.75 -0.99 9.71
CA GLY A 11 5.48 -1.52 8.37
C GLY A 11 5.49 -3.05 8.33
N ILE A 12 6.51 -3.67 8.96
CA ILE A 12 6.63 -5.13 9.09
C ILE A 12 5.41 -5.69 9.80
N ALA A 13 5.14 -5.23 11.03
CA ALA A 13 4.07 -5.75 11.88
C ALA A 13 2.69 -5.61 11.21
N LEU A 14 2.43 -4.49 10.54
CA LEU A 14 1.18 -4.30 9.82
C LEU A 14 1.05 -5.26 8.62
N GLY A 15 2.13 -5.46 7.87
CA GLY A 15 2.09 -6.40 6.73
C GLY A 15 1.95 -7.86 7.17
N GLU A 16 2.57 -8.27 8.28
CA GLU A 16 2.37 -9.60 8.87
C GLU A 16 0.91 -9.80 9.33
N ALA A 17 0.34 -8.79 10.00
CA ALA A 17 -1.05 -8.81 10.40
C ALA A 17 -1.99 -8.91 9.19
N LEU A 18 -1.72 -8.17 8.11
CA LEU A 18 -2.49 -8.23 6.87
C LEU A 18 -2.42 -9.63 6.25
N LYS A 19 -1.22 -10.22 6.16
CA LYS A 19 -1.03 -11.56 5.62
C LYS A 19 -1.76 -12.62 6.44
N ALA A 20 -1.70 -12.52 7.78
CA ALA A 20 -2.41 -13.43 8.67
C ALA A 20 -3.94 -13.29 8.53
N ALA A 21 -4.44 -12.06 8.44
CA ALA A 21 -5.88 -11.79 8.31
C ALA A 21 -6.46 -12.26 6.98
N LEU A 22 -5.68 -12.24 5.89
CA LEU A 22 -6.13 -12.64 4.55
C LEU A 22 -6.25 -14.15 4.35
N GLY A 23 -5.60 -14.97 5.19
CA GLY A 23 -5.69 -16.43 5.10
C GLY A 23 -5.39 -16.97 3.70
N ASP A 24 -6.30 -17.78 3.15
CA ASP A 24 -6.19 -18.35 1.80
C ASP A 24 -6.66 -17.39 0.68
N LYS A 25 -7.04 -16.15 1.03
CA LYS A 25 -7.48 -15.09 0.11
C LYS A 25 -8.66 -15.50 -0.77
N ARG A 26 -9.48 -16.43 -0.29
CA ARG A 26 -10.68 -16.88 -1.01
C ARG A 26 -11.75 -15.79 -1.01
N GLY A 27 -12.42 -15.65 -2.14
CA GLY A 27 -13.59 -14.78 -2.27
C GLY A 27 -13.31 -13.29 -2.32
N ILE A 28 -12.06 -12.84 -2.22
CA ILE A 28 -11.73 -11.42 -2.29
C ILE A 28 -11.54 -10.97 -3.75
N ARG A 29 -11.74 -9.67 -4.01
CA ARG A 29 -11.45 -9.07 -5.33
C ARG A 29 -9.99 -9.15 -5.74
N ARG A 30 -9.08 -9.32 -4.77
CA ARG A 30 -7.60 -9.46 -4.90
C ARG A 30 -6.87 -8.21 -5.40
N TYR A 31 -7.44 -7.52 -6.37
CA TYR A 31 -6.93 -6.29 -6.94
C TYR A 31 -7.72 -5.10 -6.41
N GLY A 32 -7.02 -3.98 -6.24
CA GLY A 32 -7.65 -2.71 -5.94
C GLY A 32 -6.79 -1.57 -6.43
N SER A 33 -7.44 -0.47 -6.82
CA SER A 33 -6.72 0.71 -7.30
C SER A 33 -7.49 1.98 -7.03
N LEU A 34 -6.77 3.05 -6.73
CA LEU A 34 -7.37 4.36 -6.55
C LEU A 34 -6.44 5.47 -7.02
N LEU A 35 -7.02 6.39 -7.80
CA LEU A 35 -6.49 7.74 -7.97
C LEU A 35 -7.13 8.63 -6.90
N LEU A 36 -6.31 9.21 -6.04
CA LEU A 36 -6.78 10.04 -4.93
C LEU A 36 -6.12 11.42 -4.96
N PRO A 37 -6.93 12.50 -5.04
CA PRO A 37 -6.44 13.85 -4.85
C PRO A 37 -6.37 14.23 -3.36
N MET A 38 -5.46 15.14 -3.04
CA MET A 38 -5.41 15.91 -1.79
C MET A 38 -4.95 17.32 -2.16
N ASP A 39 -5.88 18.25 -2.27
CA ASP A 39 -5.66 19.57 -2.87
C ASP A 39 -4.93 19.47 -4.22
N GLU A 40 -3.71 20.01 -4.35
CA GLU A 40 -2.91 19.97 -5.59
C GLU A 40 -2.21 18.63 -5.82
N ALA A 41 -2.11 17.77 -4.80
CA ALA A 41 -1.51 16.46 -4.94
C ALA A 41 -2.47 15.44 -5.58
N LEU A 42 -1.95 14.60 -6.46
CA LEU A 42 -2.67 13.47 -7.05
C LEU A 42 -1.80 12.22 -7.01
N VAL A 43 -2.29 11.17 -6.36
CA VAL A 43 -1.55 9.91 -6.21
C VAL A 43 -2.37 8.72 -6.70
N LEU A 44 -1.75 7.88 -7.53
CA LEU A 44 -2.21 6.54 -7.86
C LEU A 44 -1.66 5.55 -6.83
N CYS A 45 -2.54 4.74 -6.26
CA CYS A 45 -2.16 3.49 -5.61
C CYS A 45 -2.85 2.32 -6.32
N ALA A 46 -2.10 1.29 -6.66
CA ALA A 46 -2.63 0.04 -7.21
C ALA A 46 -1.94 -1.14 -6.55
N LEU A 47 -2.71 -2.17 -6.17
CA LEU A 47 -2.17 -3.34 -5.51
C LEU A 47 -2.81 -4.66 -5.94
N ASP A 48 -2.03 -5.73 -5.80
CA ASP A 48 -2.43 -7.13 -6.00
C ASP A 48 -2.02 -7.92 -4.75
N LEU A 49 -2.99 -8.56 -4.10
CA LEU A 49 -2.82 -9.46 -2.94
C LEU A 49 -2.22 -10.81 -3.37
N SER A 50 -1.05 -10.73 -3.98
CA SER A 50 -0.57 -11.71 -4.95
C SER A 50 0.27 -12.84 -4.37
N GLY A 51 0.69 -12.72 -3.12
CA GLY A 51 1.72 -13.58 -2.51
C GLY A 51 3.15 -13.20 -2.93
N ARG A 52 3.33 -12.18 -3.79
CA ARG A 52 4.63 -11.74 -4.30
C ARG A 52 4.94 -10.32 -3.84
N ALA A 53 6.01 -10.18 -3.07
CA ALA A 53 6.51 -8.91 -2.58
C ALA A 53 7.11 -8.05 -3.70
N THR A 54 6.50 -6.91 -3.98
CA THR A 54 7.05 -5.92 -4.91
C THR A 54 6.56 -4.53 -4.52
N LEU A 55 7.46 -3.57 -4.41
CA LEU A 55 7.12 -2.14 -4.33
C LEU A 55 7.61 -1.43 -5.59
N ARG A 56 6.72 -0.72 -6.27
CA ARG A 56 7.06 0.29 -7.27
C ARG A 56 6.65 1.64 -6.72
N TYR A 57 7.63 2.34 -6.15
CA TYR A 57 7.45 3.68 -5.60
C TYR A 57 7.97 4.73 -6.58
N ARG A 58 7.11 5.67 -6.98
CA ARG A 58 7.44 6.76 -7.91
C ARG A 58 6.83 8.05 -7.38
N ALA A 59 7.50 8.68 -6.44
CA ALA A 59 7.12 9.98 -5.93
C ALA A 59 8.36 10.82 -5.63
N SER A 60 8.20 12.13 -5.76
CA SER A 60 9.20 13.12 -5.43
C SER A 60 8.59 14.03 -4.36
N ILE A 61 8.96 13.76 -3.10
CA ILE A 61 8.51 14.54 -1.96
C ILE A 61 9.53 15.68 -1.77
N PRO A 62 9.15 16.96 -1.97
CA PRO A 62 10.14 18.05 -2.06
C PRO A 62 10.87 18.39 -0.76
N SER A 63 10.24 18.14 0.39
CA SER A 63 10.80 18.43 1.72
C SER A 63 11.41 17.18 2.33
N GLN A 64 12.53 17.31 3.06
CA GLN A 64 13.13 16.19 3.81
C GLN A 64 12.32 15.78 5.03
N LYS A 65 11.49 16.68 5.57
CA LYS A 65 10.68 16.46 6.76
C LYS A 65 9.26 17.00 6.58
N ILE A 66 8.30 16.32 7.20
CA ILE A 66 6.93 16.81 7.45
C ILE A 66 6.77 16.92 8.97
N GLY A 67 6.80 18.15 9.49
CA GLY A 67 6.95 18.36 10.94
C GLY A 67 8.30 17.82 11.41
N THR A 68 8.30 16.81 12.27
CA THR A 68 9.52 16.12 12.73
C THR A 68 9.86 14.87 11.94
N PHE A 69 8.90 14.34 11.16
CA PHE A 69 8.99 13.04 10.49
C PHE A 69 9.79 13.13 9.20
N ASP A 70 10.79 12.25 9.03
CA ASP A 70 11.62 12.17 7.83
C ASP A 70 10.87 11.53 6.66
N THR A 71 10.77 12.23 5.54
CA THR A 71 9.90 11.83 4.41
C THR A 71 10.39 10.59 3.67
N GLU A 72 11.68 10.27 3.78
CA GLU A 72 12.24 9.03 3.22
C GLU A 72 11.61 7.78 3.86
N LEU A 73 11.18 7.88 5.12
CA LEU A 73 10.59 6.77 5.87
C LEU A 73 9.24 6.32 5.32
N ILE A 74 8.57 7.13 4.48
CA ILE A 74 7.33 6.75 3.79
C ILE A 74 7.61 5.58 2.84
N GLN A 75 8.70 5.66 2.08
CA GLN A 75 9.06 4.60 1.16
C GLN A 75 9.48 3.34 1.93
N GLU A 76 10.26 3.48 3.01
CA GLU A 76 10.69 2.37 3.84
C GLU A 76 9.51 1.65 4.51
N PHE A 77 8.52 2.40 5.01
CA PHE A 77 7.28 1.84 5.52
C PHE A 77 6.55 0.98 4.48
N PHE A 78 6.33 1.49 3.26
CA PHE A 78 5.66 0.72 2.21
C PHE A 78 6.51 -0.45 1.70
N LEU A 79 7.83 -0.33 1.74
CA LEU A 79 8.75 -1.40 1.37
C LEU A 79 8.65 -2.54 2.38
N ALA A 80 8.75 -2.25 3.66
CA ALA A 80 8.58 -3.19 4.77
C ALA A 80 7.21 -3.88 4.69
N LEU A 81 6.13 -3.10 4.58
CA LEU A 81 4.76 -3.60 4.48
C LEU A 81 4.58 -4.52 3.27
N SER A 82 5.03 -4.12 2.07
CA SER A 82 4.84 -4.92 0.86
C SER A 82 5.58 -6.27 0.93
N ARG A 83 6.75 -6.28 1.59
CA ARG A 83 7.56 -7.47 1.81
C ARG A 83 6.93 -8.43 2.81
N SER A 84 6.57 -7.94 3.99
CA SER A 84 6.00 -8.80 5.04
C SER A 84 4.60 -9.30 4.68
N ALA A 85 3.79 -8.48 4.00
CA ALA A 85 2.47 -8.88 3.51
C ALA A 85 2.52 -9.82 2.29
N GLY A 86 3.62 -9.80 1.52
CA GLY A 86 3.71 -10.52 0.26
C GLY A 86 2.75 -9.99 -0.80
N ILE A 87 2.71 -8.66 -0.97
CA ILE A 87 1.82 -7.99 -1.93
C ILE A 87 2.62 -7.26 -3.00
N THR A 88 2.02 -7.14 -4.17
CA THR A 88 2.54 -6.27 -5.23
C THR A 88 1.86 -4.91 -5.08
N LEU A 89 2.64 -3.87 -4.84
CA LEU A 89 2.18 -2.52 -4.53
C LEU A 89 2.84 -1.50 -5.46
N HIS A 90 2.03 -0.66 -6.08
CA HIS A 90 2.45 0.45 -6.91
C HIS A 90 1.91 1.75 -6.29
N ILE A 91 2.80 2.69 -6.02
CA ILE A 91 2.46 4.04 -5.57
C ILE A 91 3.14 5.02 -6.51
N GLN A 92 2.36 5.87 -7.16
CA GLN A 92 2.85 6.85 -8.11
C GLN A 92 2.20 8.21 -7.87
N GLN A 93 3.02 9.21 -7.58
CA GLN A 93 2.62 10.61 -7.64
C GLN A 93 2.46 11.01 -9.11
N LEU A 94 1.31 11.60 -9.43
CA LEU A 94 1.00 12.15 -10.74
C LEU A 94 1.09 13.68 -10.74
N ASP A 95 0.75 14.30 -9.62
CA ASP A 95 0.86 15.73 -9.39
C ASP A 95 1.08 16.02 -7.88
N GLY A 96 1.52 17.22 -7.54
CA GLY A 96 1.62 17.69 -6.16
C GLY A 96 2.93 18.39 -5.83
N GLU A 97 2.84 19.42 -4.98
CA GLU A 97 3.97 20.24 -4.53
C GLU A 97 4.15 20.20 -3.02
N ASN A 98 3.07 20.07 -2.25
CA ASN A 98 3.13 20.00 -0.80
C ASN A 98 3.44 18.57 -0.32
N SER A 99 4.57 18.41 0.38
CA SER A 99 5.03 17.13 0.93
C SER A 99 3.98 16.43 1.80
N HIS A 100 3.23 17.19 2.62
CA HIS A 100 2.17 16.64 3.47
C HIS A 100 1.01 16.10 2.63
N HIS A 101 0.56 16.87 1.63
CA HIS A 101 -0.55 16.47 0.78
C HIS A 101 -0.22 15.22 -0.04
N ILE A 102 1.00 15.15 -0.60
CA ILE A 102 1.50 13.97 -1.32
C ILE A 102 1.52 12.75 -0.40
N ALA A 103 2.12 12.87 0.79
CA ALA A 103 2.20 11.77 1.75
C ALA A 103 0.79 11.29 2.16
N GLU A 104 -0.08 12.20 2.58
CA GLU A 104 -1.43 11.86 3.01
C GLU A 104 -2.25 11.23 1.87
N ALA A 105 -2.09 11.72 0.63
CA ALA A 105 -2.72 11.14 -0.54
C ALA A 105 -2.28 9.69 -0.76
N MET A 106 -0.99 9.36 -0.59
CA MET A 106 -0.50 7.96 -0.68
C MET A 106 -1.17 7.04 0.32
N PHE A 107 -1.22 7.43 1.60
CA PHE A 107 -1.82 6.59 2.65
C PHE A 107 -3.33 6.43 2.45
N LYS A 108 -4.05 7.50 2.07
CA LYS A 108 -5.48 7.42 1.76
C LYS A 108 -5.76 6.57 0.53
N ALA A 109 -4.94 6.71 -0.52
CA ALA A 109 -5.04 5.89 -1.74
C ALA A 109 -4.82 4.41 -1.42
N PHE A 110 -3.77 4.10 -0.66
CA PHE A 110 -3.49 2.74 -0.18
C PHE A 110 -4.63 2.15 0.63
N GLY A 111 -5.15 2.86 1.64
CA GLY A 111 -6.23 2.35 2.49
C GLY A 111 -7.50 2.02 1.69
N ARG A 112 -7.85 2.85 0.70
CA ARG A 112 -9.04 2.64 -0.13
C ARG A 112 -8.83 1.56 -1.20
N ALA A 113 -7.67 1.52 -1.85
CA ALA A 113 -7.32 0.45 -2.78
C ALA A 113 -7.25 -0.91 -2.06
N LEU A 114 -6.72 -0.95 -0.83
CA LEU A 114 -6.72 -2.16 -0.01
C LEU A 114 -8.15 -2.57 0.36
N LYS A 115 -9.00 -1.64 0.78
CA LYS A 115 -10.42 -1.90 1.06
C LYS A 115 -11.13 -2.57 -0.12
N GLU A 116 -10.86 -2.10 -1.34
CA GLU A 116 -11.39 -2.73 -2.56
C GLU A 116 -10.82 -4.14 -2.74
N ALA A 117 -9.50 -4.31 -2.67
CA ALA A 117 -8.85 -5.59 -2.89
C ALA A 117 -9.26 -6.70 -1.90
N VAL A 118 -9.51 -6.34 -0.64
CA VAL A 118 -9.95 -7.28 0.41
C VAL A 118 -11.46 -7.49 0.44
N SER A 119 -12.23 -6.70 -0.31
CA SER A 119 -13.68 -6.83 -0.30
C SER A 119 -14.11 -8.13 -0.98
N ILE A 120 -15.19 -8.72 -0.47
CA ILE A 120 -15.76 -9.93 -1.05
C ILE A 120 -16.29 -9.61 -2.44
N ASP A 121 -15.92 -10.47 -3.38
CA ASP A 121 -16.50 -10.53 -4.71
C ASP A 121 -17.77 -11.40 -4.66
N PRO A 122 -18.98 -10.83 -4.80
CA PRO A 122 -20.21 -11.59 -4.73
C PRO A 122 -20.32 -12.65 -5.84
N ASP A 123 -19.59 -12.49 -6.94
CA ASP A 123 -19.63 -13.41 -8.08
C ASP A 123 -18.61 -14.56 -7.94
N ALA A 124 -17.70 -14.49 -6.97
CA ALA A 124 -16.59 -15.44 -6.81
C ALA A 124 -16.28 -15.77 -5.34
N ALA A 125 -17.27 -15.68 -4.45
CA ALA A 125 -17.08 -15.71 -2.99
C ALA A 125 -16.36 -16.96 -2.45
N ASP A 126 -16.47 -18.12 -3.12
CA ASP A 126 -15.82 -19.37 -2.70
C ASP A 126 -14.58 -19.73 -3.53
N GLU A 127 -14.19 -18.88 -4.48
CA GLU A 127 -13.08 -19.13 -5.39
C GLU A 127 -11.78 -18.48 -4.90
N ILE A 128 -10.65 -19.13 -5.20
CA ILE A 128 -9.35 -18.47 -5.09
C ILE A 128 -9.16 -17.66 -6.38
N PRO A 129 -8.98 -16.32 -6.32
CA PRO A 129 -8.92 -15.45 -7.49
C PRO A 129 -7.57 -15.58 -8.21
N SER A 130 -7.26 -16.78 -8.72
CA SER A 130 -6.00 -17.13 -9.37
C SER A 130 -6.21 -18.24 -10.39
N THR A 131 -5.74 -18.03 -11.61
CA THR A 131 -5.75 -19.06 -12.67
C THR A 131 -4.90 -20.28 -12.34
N LYS A 132 -4.04 -20.19 -11.31
CA LYS A 132 -3.22 -21.30 -10.81
C LYS A 132 -3.85 -22.06 -9.64
N GLY A 133 -5.01 -21.62 -9.14
CA GLY A 133 -5.69 -22.23 -7.99
C GLY A 133 -5.01 -22.01 -6.63
N VAL A 134 -3.93 -21.24 -6.57
CA VAL A 134 -3.17 -20.91 -5.34
C VAL A 134 -2.67 -19.46 -5.36
N LEU A 135 -2.51 -18.87 -4.17
CA LEU A 135 -2.04 -17.49 -3.88
C LEU A 135 -1.24 -17.40 -2.56
#